data_AF-A0A0N0P795-F1
#
_entry.id   AF-A0A0N0P795-F1
#
_cell.length_a   1.000
_cell.length_b   1.000
_cell.length_c   1.000
_cell.angle_alpha   90.00
_cell.angle_beta   90.00
_cell.angle_gamma   90.00
#
_symmetry.space_group_name_H-M   'P 1'
#
loop_
_entity.id
_entity.type
_entity.pdbx_description
1 polymer ?
#
loop_
_entity_poly.entity_id
_entity_poly.type
_entity_poly.pdbx_seq_one_letter_code
_entity_poly.pdbx_strand_id
1 'polypeptide(L)'
;MSSILRPDIFQGFCLAAVVFELPVIAQLLRGNWRLPDAGSWFDEEAYYSKNTALTYVFVAFLFVLVVARAMAFFLPSLRIIIVYNIVLHVVELAFFVYCFSHKEDEPNASAYAIGALMVVTVIVFAARLFFLVGRAKESEMASIKWRQEQLAIIRQKRAAYAKAKEEKKEN
;
A
#
# COMPACT_ATOMS: atom_id res chain seq x y z
N MET A 1 -20.11 18.51 9.53
CA MET A 1 -19.06 18.46 10.56
C MET A 1 -17.97 17.54 10.07
N SER A 2 -16.88 18.11 9.55
CA SER A 2 -15.68 17.37 9.14
C SER A 2 -14.99 16.85 10.39
N SER A 3 -15.17 15.56 10.70
CA SER A 3 -14.26 14.91 11.63
C SER A 3 -12.87 15.02 11.01
N ILE A 4 -11.93 15.62 11.73
CA ILE A 4 -10.52 15.53 11.40
C ILE A 4 -10.22 14.03 11.52
N LEU A 5 -10.26 13.34 10.38
CA LEU A 5 -10.03 11.92 10.27
C LEU A 5 -8.61 11.71 10.78
N ARG A 6 -8.45 11.19 12.00
CA ARG A 6 -7.13 10.78 12.47
C ARG A 6 -6.59 9.80 11.43
N PRO A 7 -5.42 10.06 10.82
CA PRO A 7 -4.86 9.14 9.86
C PRO A 7 -4.73 7.77 10.51
N ASP A 8 -5.17 6.73 9.80
CA ASP A 8 -5.00 5.36 10.30
C ASP A 8 -3.51 4.98 10.34
N ILE A 9 -3.16 3.89 11.02
CA ILE A 9 -1.75 3.47 11.19
C ILE A 9 -1.05 3.31 9.82
N PHE A 10 -1.78 2.86 8.80
CA PHE A 10 -1.26 2.68 7.45
C PHE A 10 -0.97 4.03 6.76
N GLN A 11 -1.85 5.01 6.91
CA GLN A 11 -1.61 6.38 6.46
C GLN A 11 -0.42 6.99 7.21
N GLY A 12 -0.33 6.82 8.53
CA GLY A 12 0.83 7.25 9.32
C GLY A 12 2.15 6.67 8.80
N PHE A 13 2.17 5.37 8.49
CA PHE A 13 3.31 4.69 7.86
C PHE A 13 3.67 5.31 6.50
N CYS A 14 2.70 5.48 5.60
CA CYS A 14 2.95 6.05 4.26
C CYS A 14 3.49 7.48 4.36
N LEU A 15 2.93 8.30 5.25
CA LEU A 15 3.37 9.69 5.44
C LEU A 15 4.79 9.75 6.01
N ALA A 16 5.09 8.92 7.03
CA ALA A 16 6.44 8.85 7.60
C ALA A 16 7.48 8.44 6.54
N ALA A 17 7.15 7.47 5.70
CA ALA A 17 8.02 7.04 4.61
C ALA A 17 8.28 8.15 3.58
N VAL A 18 7.24 8.92 3.21
CA VAL A 18 7.39 10.09 2.32
C VAL A 18 8.27 11.17 2.95
N VAL A 19 8.05 11.50 4.21
CA VAL A 19 8.83 12.52 4.93
C VAL A 19 10.29 12.10 5.08
N PHE A 20 10.57 10.80 5.19
CA PHE A 20 11.93 10.27 5.28
C PHE A 20 12.69 10.31 3.95
N GLU A 21 12.02 10.01 2.82
CA GLU A 21 12.69 9.94 1.51
C GLU A 21 12.86 11.29 0.81
N LEU A 22 11.96 12.26 1.06
CA LEU A 22 12.06 13.59 0.45
C LEU A 22 13.40 14.31 0.72
N PRO A 23 13.95 14.30 1.95
CA PRO A 23 15.28 14.83 2.22
C PRO A 23 16.39 14.15 1.40
N VAL A 24 16.33 12.82 1.22
CA VAL A 24 17.33 12.06 0.45
C VAL A 24 17.32 12.50 -1.02
N ILE A 25 16.14 12.58 -1.61
CA ILE A 25 15.94 13.09 -2.99
C ILE A 25 16.53 14.50 -3.12
N ALA A 26 16.23 15.39 -2.18
CA ALA A 26 16.71 16.77 -2.22
C ALA A 26 18.24 16.86 -2.11
N GLN A 27 18.87 16.05 -1.25
CA GLN A 27 20.33 16.04 -1.08
C GLN A 27 21.05 15.49 -2.31
N LEU A 28 20.51 14.44 -2.94
CA LEU A 28 21.02 13.89 -4.20
C LEU A 28 20.92 14.91 -5.34
N LEU A 29 19.79 15.60 -5.49
CA LEU A 29 19.58 16.61 -6.54
C LEU A 29 20.46 17.86 -6.36
N ARG A 30 20.79 18.22 -5.12
CA ARG A 30 21.72 19.32 -4.81
C ARG A 30 23.19 18.95 -5.04
N GLY A 31 23.49 17.68 -5.27
CA GLY A 31 24.86 17.17 -5.37
C GLY A 31 25.59 17.12 -4.03
N ASN A 32 24.88 17.31 -2.91
CA ASN A 32 25.46 17.21 -1.56
C ASN A 32 25.75 15.76 -1.19
N TRP A 33 24.93 14.83 -1.68
CA TRP A 33 25.08 13.39 -1.50
C TRP A 33 25.38 12.70 -2.82
N ARG A 34 26.22 11.67 -2.76
CA ARG A 34 26.46 10.73 -3.85
C ARG A 34 25.53 9.53 -3.69
N LEU A 35 25.41 8.71 -4.74
CA LEU A 35 24.61 7.49 -4.72
C LEU A 35 24.92 6.58 -3.51
N PRO A 36 26.19 6.31 -3.14
CA PRO A 36 26.50 5.49 -1.97
C PRO A 36 26.07 6.12 -0.65
N ASP A 37 26.01 7.45 -0.58
CA ASP A 37 25.58 8.17 0.63
C ASP A 37 24.05 8.08 0.85
N ALA A 38 23.28 7.84 -0.22
CA ALA A 38 21.83 7.73 -0.15
C ALA A 38 21.33 6.37 0.37
N GLY A 39 22.21 5.37 0.47
CA GLY A 39 21.87 4.09 1.07
C GLY A 39 22.85 2.98 0.72
N SER A 40 22.70 1.85 1.40
CA SER A 40 23.57 0.67 1.26
C SER A 40 23.39 -0.13 -0.04
N TRP A 41 22.76 0.46 -1.06
CA TRP A 41 22.46 -0.18 -2.34
C TRP A 41 23.69 -0.28 -3.22
N PHE A 42 24.55 0.74 -3.16
CA PHE A 42 25.67 0.94 -4.07
C PHE A 42 26.98 0.87 -3.30
N ASP A 43 28.05 0.40 -3.94
CA ASP A 43 29.39 0.41 -3.36
C ASP A 43 30.02 1.80 -3.45
N GLU A 44 31.03 2.05 -2.63
CA GLU A 44 31.76 3.32 -2.59
C GLU A 44 32.67 3.53 -3.81
N GLU A 45 32.61 2.65 -4.81
CA GLU A 45 33.42 2.73 -6.01
C GLU A 45 33.33 4.07 -6.74
N ALA A 46 34.42 4.39 -7.44
CA ALA A 46 34.53 5.58 -8.28
C ALA A 46 33.42 5.67 -9.34
N TYR A 47 32.88 4.53 -9.80
CA TYR A 47 31.79 4.47 -10.76
C TYR A 47 30.49 5.04 -10.16
N TYR A 48 30.00 4.50 -9.04
CA TYR A 48 28.75 4.94 -8.42
C TYR A 48 28.85 6.35 -7.82
N SER A 49 30.02 6.73 -7.32
CA SER A 49 30.24 8.05 -6.72
C SER A 49 30.25 9.21 -7.72
N LYS A 50 30.53 8.94 -9.01
CA LYS A 50 30.65 9.98 -10.06
C LYS A 50 29.61 9.87 -11.18
N ASN A 51 28.81 8.82 -11.22
CA ASN A 51 27.84 8.59 -12.30
C ASN A 51 26.53 9.39 -12.09
N THR A 52 26.51 10.61 -12.62
CA THR A 52 25.36 11.53 -12.51
C THR A 52 24.10 10.99 -13.20
N ALA A 53 24.24 10.27 -14.31
CA ALA A 53 23.08 9.70 -15.02
C ALA A 53 22.37 8.65 -14.15
N LEU A 54 23.15 7.76 -13.51
CA LEU A 54 22.63 6.78 -12.57
C LEU A 54 21.97 7.46 -11.36
N THR A 55 22.54 8.58 -10.87
CA THR A 55 21.93 9.34 -9.77
C THR A 55 20.54 9.84 -10.16
N TYR A 56 20.37 10.39 -11.36
CA TYR A 56 19.06 10.85 -11.83
C TYR A 56 18.06 9.70 -12.02
N VAL A 57 18.50 8.55 -12.50
CA VAL A 57 17.65 7.35 -12.61
C VAL A 57 17.18 6.90 -11.22
N PHE A 58 18.09 6.83 -10.25
CA PHE A 58 17.75 6.46 -8.87
C PHE A 58 16.82 7.50 -8.21
N VAL A 59 17.07 8.79 -8.41
CA VAL A 59 16.18 9.86 -7.94
C VAL A 59 14.79 9.76 -8.56
N ALA A 60 14.70 9.49 -9.86
CA ALA A 60 13.41 9.31 -10.54
C ALA A 60 12.66 8.11 -9.95
N PHE A 61 13.37 7.01 -9.67
CA PHE A 61 12.80 5.83 -9.02
C PHE A 61 12.30 6.13 -7.59
N LEU A 62 13.10 6.80 -6.75
CA LEU A 62 12.67 7.25 -5.42
C LEU A 62 11.46 8.18 -5.49
N PHE A 63 11.44 9.11 -6.46
CA PHE A 63 10.31 10.01 -6.65
C PHE A 63 9.02 9.26 -6.99
N VAL A 64 9.10 8.22 -7.84
CA VAL A 64 7.95 7.34 -8.14
C VAL A 64 7.45 6.65 -6.87
N LEU A 65 8.33 6.14 -6.01
CA LEU A 65 7.95 5.53 -4.73
C LEU A 65 7.28 6.54 -3.79
N VAL A 66 7.85 7.73 -3.66
CA VAL A 66 7.27 8.82 -2.85
C VAL A 66 5.86 9.17 -3.33
N VAL A 67 5.68 9.36 -4.64
CA VAL A 67 4.36 9.66 -5.22
C VAL A 67 3.39 8.51 -5.00
N ALA A 68 3.82 7.26 -5.19
CA ALA A 68 2.99 6.07 -4.98
C ALA A 68 2.50 5.94 -3.53
N ARG A 69 3.38 6.20 -2.55
CA ARG A 69 3.04 6.19 -1.13
C ARG A 69 2.17 7.39 -0.74
N ALA A 70 2.41 8.56 -1.30
CA ALA A 70 1.54 9.72 -1.12
C ALA A 70 0.12 9.44 -1.64
N MET A 71 0.00 8.81 -2.81
CA MET A 71 -1.30 8.36 -3.32
C MET A 71 -1.97 7.35 -2.38
N ALA A 72 -1.21 6.40 -1.83
CA ALA A 72 -1.74 5.45 -0.84
C ALA A 72 -2.17 6.12 0.47
N PHE A 73 -1.52 7.22 0.87
CA PHE A 73 -1.94 8.04 2.00
C PHE A 73 -3.28 8.73 1.75
N PHE A 74 -3.47 9.37 0.60
CA PHE A 74 -4.71 10.09 0.27
C PHE A 74 -5.86 9.17 -0.09
N LEU A 75 -5.58 7.99 -0.67
CA LEU A 75 -6.56 7.02 -1.14
C LEU A 75 -6.34 5.63 -0.51
N PRO A 76 -6.39 5.51 0.83
CA PRO A 76 -5.96 4.32 1.56
C PRO A 76 -6.91 3.12 1.44
N SER A 77 -8.07 3.31 0.81
CA SER A 77 -9.08 2.28 0.57
C SER A 77 -9.09 1.79 -0.88
N LEU A 78 -8.35 2.43 -1.78
CA LEU A 78 -8.36 2.10 -3.20
C LEU A 78 -7.40 0.94 -3.50
N ARG A 79 -7.96 -0.25 -3.68
CA ARG A 79 -7.18 -1.50 -3.82
C ARG A 79 -6.16 -1.45 -4.96
N ILE A 80 -6.48 -0.82 -6.09
CA ILE A 80 -5.54 -0.74 -7.23
C ILE A 80 -4.27 0.04 -6.89
N ILE A 81 -4.37 1.09 -6.05
CA ILE A 81 -3.18 1.83 -5.56
C ILE A 81 -2.36 0.96 -4.62
N ILE A 82 -3.01 0.20 -3.74
CA ILE A 82 -2.32 -0.72 -2.84
C ILE A 82 -1.58 -1.81 -3.63
N VAL A 83 -2.24 -2.43 -4.62
CA VAL A 83 -1.61 -3.42 -5.50
C VAL A 83 -0.44 -2.82 -6.27
N TYR A 84 -0.59 -1.61 -6.82
CA TYR A 84 0.48 -0.91 -7.51
C TYR A 84 1.69 -0.67 -6.60
N ASN A 85 1.48 -0.25 -5.35
CA ASN A 85 2.56 -0.08 -4.37
C ASN A 85 3.23 -1.42 -4.01
N ILE A 86 2.47 -2.52 -3.87
CA ILE A 86 3.07 -3.85 -3.66
C ILE A 86 4.02 -4.19 -4.81
N VAL A 87 3.57 -4.03 -6.05
CA VAL A 87 4.39 -4.33 -7.23
C VAL A 87 5.64 -3.46 -7.26
N LEU A 88 5.50 -2.15 -7.03
CA LEU A 88 6.65 -1.24 -6.96
C LEU A 88 7.65 -1.66 -5.88
N HIS A 89 7.20 -2.00 -4.67
CA HIS A 89 8.09 -2.38 -3.57
C HIS A 89 8.71 -3.78 -3.75
N VAL A 90 8.03 -4.69 -4.47
CA VAL A 90 8.63 -5.98 -4.87
C VAL A 90 9.73 -5.76 -5.91
N VAL A 91 9.50 -4.89 -6.89
CA VAL A 91 10.51 -4.51 -7.88
C VAL A 91 11.68 -3.80 -7.21
N GLU A 92 11.41 -2.87 -6.29
CA GLU A 92 12.41 -2.21 -5.44
C GLU A 92 13.27 -3.23 -4.70
N LEU A 93 12.65 -4.17 -4.00
CA LEU A 93 13.36 -5.22 -3.27
C LEU A 93 14.19 -6.11 -4.20
N ALA A 94 13.68 -6.45 -5.39
CA ALA A 94 14.42 -7.23 -6.36
C ALA A 94 15.67 -6.49 -6.88
N PHE A 95 15.54 -5.19 -7.17
CA PHE A 95 16.68 -4.34 -7.53
C PHE A 95 17.68 -4.21 -6.37
N PHE A 96 17.19 -4.03 -5.15
CA PHE A 96 18.05 -3.98 -3.97
C PHE A 96 18.85 -5.27 -3.81
N VAL A 97 18.18 -6.43 -3.87
CA VAL A 97 18.86 -7.74 -3.77
C VAL A 97 19.86 -7.91 -4.89
N TYR A 98 19.54 -7.51 -6.12
CA TYR A 98 20.46 -7.56 -7.25
C TYR A 98 21.69 -6.68 -7.01
N CYS A 99 21.52 -5.42 -6.66
CA CYS A 99 22.63 -4.51 -6.39
C CYS A 99 23.48 -5.00 -5.21
N PHE A 100 22.81 -5.47 -4.15
CA PHE A 100 23.46 -5.97 -2.94
C PHE A 100 24.24 -7.26 -3.17
N SER A 101 23.75 -8.19 -3.99
CA SER A 101 24.45 -9.45 -4.26
C SER A 101 25.65 -9.30 -5.19
N HIS A 102 25.79 -8.15 -5.84
CA HIS A 102 26.91 -7.81 -6.72
C HIS A 102 27.88 -6.83 -6.06
N LYS A 103 27.76 -6.60 -4.74
CA LYS A 103 28.73 -5.81 -4.01
C LYS A 103 30.03 -6.58 -3.81
N GLU A 104 31.15 -5.89 -4.00
CA GLU A 104 32.46 -6.46 -3.72
C GLU A 104 32.81 -6.39 -2.22
N ASP A 105 32.26 -5.40 -1.52
CA ASP A 105 32.48 -5.17 -0.09
C ASP A 105 31.67 -6.12 0.80
N GLU A 106 32.22 -6.42 1.99
CA GLU A 106 31.52 -7.25 2.97
C GLU A 106 30.18 -6.61 3.40
N PRO A 107 29.10 -7.41 3.53
CA PRO A 107 27.80 -6.96 4.01
C PRO A 107 27.86 -6.19 5.34
N ASN A 108 27.50 -4.90 5.31
CA ASN A 108 27.38 -4.11 6.53
C ASN A 108 26.00 -4.29 7.21
N ALA A 109 25.96 -4.05 8.53
CA ALA A 109 24.72 -4.20 9.32
C ALA A 109 23.58 -3.29 8.84
N SER A 110 23.91 -2.11 8.29
CA SER A 110 22.92 -1.17 7.75
C SER A 110 22.24 -1.70 6.49
N ALA A 111 22.93 -2.49 5.65
CA ALA A 111 22.33 -3.12 4.49
C ALA A 111 21.28 -4.16 4.85
N TYR A 112 21.54 -4.99 5.86
CA TYR A 112 20.55 -5.93 6.36
C TYR A 112 19.33 -5.21 6.96
N ALA A 113 19.55 -4.08 7.65
CA ALA A 113 18.46 -3.27 8.19
C ALA A 113 17.59 -2.66 7.07
N ILE A 114 18.22 -2.14 6.00
CA ILE A 114 17.52 -1.59 4.83
C ILE A 114 16.73 -2.68 4.09
N GLY A 115 17.33 -3.84 3.86
CA GLY A 115 16.65 -4.99 3.26
C GLY A 115 15.45 -5.45 4.10
N ALA A 116 15.60 -5.51 5.42
CA ALA A 116 14.50 -5.83 6.33
C ALA A 116 13.36 -4.81 6.25
N LEU A 117 13.67 -3.50 6.18
CA LEU A 117 12.68 -2.44 6.01
C LEU A 117 11.90 -2.55 4.71
N MET A 118 12.55 -2.93 3.60
CA MET A 118 11.87 -3.18 2.32
C MET A 118 10.89 -4.35 2.41
N VAL A 119 11.32 -5.46 3.03
CA VAL A 119 10.46 -6.63 3.25
C VAL A 119 9.25 -6.25 4.12
N VAL A 120 9.48 -5.51 5.22
CA VAL A 120 8.40 -5.00 6.07
C VAL A 120 7.45 -4.12 5.28
N THR A 121 7.96 -3.25 4.40
CA THR A 121 7.14 -2.38 3.56
C THR A 121 6.22 -3.20 2.66
N VAL A 122 6.74 -4.21 1.96
CA VAL A 122 5.93 -5.13 1.14
C VAL A 122 4.85 -5.82 1.99
N ILE A 123 5.20 -6.30 3.18
CA ILE A 123 4.27 -6.96 4.11
C ILE A 123 3.16 -5.99 4.55
N VAL A 124 3.48 -4.75 4.88
CA VAL A 124 2.49 -3.74 5.31
C VAL A 124 1.46 -3.48 4.21
N PHE A 125 1.90 -3.31 2.96
CA PHE A 125 0.99 -3.13 1.83
C PHE A 125 0.17 -4.39 1.53
N ALA A 126 0.77 -5.59 1.61
CA ALA A 126 0.05 -6.85 1.45
C ALA A 126 -1.02 -7.03 2.54
N ALA A 127 -0.67 -6.79 3.81
CA ALA A 127 -1.61 -6.82 4.93
C ALA A 127 -2.77 -5.83 4.74
N ARG A 128 -2.48 -4.62 4.24
CA ARG A 128 -3.52 -3.64 3.90
C ARG A 128 -4.45 -4.16 2.80
N LEU A 129 -3.91 -4.79 1.77
CA LEU A 129 -4.72 -5.39 0.70
C LEU A 129 -5.65 -6.49 1.25
N PHE A 130 -5.12 -7.40 2.06
CA PHE A 130 -5.90 -8.46 2.70
C PHE A 130 -7.03 -7.90 3.56
N PHE A 131 -6.74 -6.87 4.36
CA PHE A 131 -7.74 -6.17 5.17
C PHE A 131 -8.87 -5.58 4.31
N LEU A 132 -8.53 -4.90 3.21
CA LEU A 132 -9.53 -4.31 2.31
C LEU A 132 -10.38 -5.37 1.59
N VAL A 133 -9.78 -6.50 1.21
CA VAL A 133 -10.51 -7.63 0.62
C VAL A 133 -11.44 -8.27 1.65
N GLY A 134 -11.00 -8.45 2.89
CA GLY A 134 -11.82 -8.98 4.00
C GLY A 134 -13.06 -8.11 4.24
N ARG A 135 -12.88 -6.80 4.39
CA ARG A 135 -13.99 -5.85 4.57
C ARG A 135 -14.98 -5.84 3.41
N ALA A 136 -14.49 -6.00 2.18
CA ALA A 136 -15.36 -6.08 1.01
C ALA A 136 -16.25 -7.32 1.07
N LYS A 137 -15.67 -8.49 1.39
CA LYS A 137 -16.42 -9.74 1.55
C LYS A 137 -17.45 -9.65 2.68
N GLU A 138 -17.07 -9.07 3.82
CA GLU A 138 -18.01 -8.84 4.93
C GLU A 138 -19.20 -7.97 4.52
N SER A 139 -18.93 -6.87 3.81
CA SER A 139 -20.00 -5.98 3.32
C SER A 139 -20.93 -6.67 2.32
N GLU A 140 -20.37 -7.52 1.45
CA GLU A 140 -21.14 -8.32 0.50
C GLU A 140 -22.02 -9.33 1.23
N MET A 141 -21.47 -10.08 2.19
CA MET A 141 -22.24 -11.02 3.01
C MET A 141 -23.35 -10.34 3.80
N ALA A 142 -23.08 -9.18 4.40
CA ALA A 142 -24.08 -8.40 5.11
C ALA A 142 -25.22 -7.95 4.18
N SER A 143 -24.88 -7.51 2.95
CA SER A 143 -25.87 -7.11 1.95
C SER A 143 -26.75 -8.28 1.50
N ILE A 144 -26.16 -9.47 1.32
CA ILE A 144 -26.88 -10.70 0.95
C ILE A 144 -27.83 -11.10 2.09
N LYS A 145 -27.35 -11.13 3.33
CA LYS A 145 -28.17 -11.46 4.50
C LYS A 145 -29.34 -10.51 4.64
N TRP A 146 -29.11 -9.20 4.54
CA TRP A 146 -30.17 -8.20 4.59
C TRP A 146 -31.20 -8.42 3.47
N ARG A 147 -30.76 -8.73 2.24
CA ARG A 147 -31.67 -9.01 1.12
C ARG A 147 -32.50 -10.28 1.36
N GLN A 148 -31.93 -11.31 1.96
CA GLN A 148 -32.65 -12.53 2.34
C GLN A 148 -33.71 -12.26 3.42
N GLU A 149 -33.39 -11.46 4.43
CA GLU A 149 -34.33 -11.03 5.47
C GLU A 149 -35.51 -10.25 4.87
N GLN A 150 -35.23 -9.30 3.97
CA GLN A 150 -36.28 -8.55 3.26
C GLN A 150 -37.21 -9.47 2.44
N LEU A 151 -36.66 -10.46 1.74
CA LEU A 151 -37.45 -11.43 0.98
C LEU A 151 -38.31 -12.32 1.89
N ALA A 152 -37.81 -12.72 3.07
CA ALA A 152 -38.56 -13.49 4.04
C ALA A 152 -39.77 -12.69 4.56
N ILE A 153 -39.57 -11.42 4.91
CA ILE A 153 -40.66 -10.52 5.35
C ILE A 153 -41.72 -10.37 4.25
N ILE A 154 -41.31 -10.20 2.98
CA ILE A 154 -42.25 -10.09 1.86
C ILE A 154 -43.06 -11.38 1.68
N ARG A 155 -42.43 -12.55 1.77
CA ARG A 155 -43.13 -13.85 1.68
C ARG A 155 -44.15 -14.00 2.80
N GLN A 156 -43.78 -13.64 4.03
CA GLN A 156 -44.69 -13.69 5.18
C GLN A 156 -45.89 -12.76 4.99
N LYS A 157 -45.66 -11.51 4.55
CA LYS A 157 -46.75 -10.55 4.27
C LYS A 157 -47.68 -11.05 3.15
N ARG A 158 -47.14 -11.66 2.09
CA ARG A 158 -47.94 -12.24 0.99
C ARG A 158 -48.79 -13.43 1.47
N ALA A 159 -48.22 -14.32 2.28
CA ALA A 159 -48.95 -15.44 2.86
C ALA A 159 -50.10 -14.97 3.78
N ALA A 160 -49.83 -13.97 4.63
CA ALA A 160 -50.85 -13.37 5.49
C ALA A 160 -51.98 -12.71 4.68
N TYR A 161 -51.65 -12.01 3.59
CA TYR A 161 -52.65 -11.39 2.71
C TYR A 161 -53.50 -12.41 1.96
N ALA A 162 -52.90 -13.51 1.49
CA ALA A 162 -53.63 -14.60 0.84
C ALA A 162 -54.64 -15.24 1.80
N LYS A 163 -54.21 -15.54 3.03
CA LYS A 163 -55.07 -16.11 4.07
C LYS A 163 -56.24 -15.19 4.43
N ALA A 164 -55.98 -13.90 4.65
CA ALA A 164 -57.02 -12.92 4.96
C ALA A 164 -58.01 -12.70 3.80
N LYS A 165 -57.60 -12.95 2.55
CA LYS A 165 -58.47 -12.88 1.38
C LYS A 165 -59.38 -14.10 1.26
N GLU A 166 -58.91 -15.29 1.65
CA GLU A 166 -59.73 -16.51 1.70
C GLU A 166 -60.77 -16.42 2.81
N GLU A 167 -60.39 -15.99 4.02
CA GLU A 167 -61.31 -15.78 5.15
C GLU A 167 -62.41 -14.75 4.85
N LYS A 168 -62.17 -13.79 3.95
CA LYS A 168 -63.17 -12.82 3.47
C LYS A 168 -64.10 -13.34 2.38
N LYS A 169 -63.80 -14.47 1.74
CA LYS A 169 -64.67 -15.11 0.74
C LYS A 169 -65.59 -16.15 1.36
N GLU A 170 -65.25 -16.67 2.53
CA GLU A 170 -66.04 -17.67 3.26
C GLU A 170 -67.11 -17.06 4.19
N ASN A 171 -67.09 -15.74 4.39
CA ASN A 171 -68.13 -14.95 5.06
C ASN A 171 -68.92 -14.12 4.04
#